data_AF-A0A850G7H9-F1
#
_entry.id   AF-A0A850G7H9-F1
#
_cell.length_a   1.000
_cell.length_b   1.000
_cell.length_c   1.000
_cell.angle_alpha   90.00
_cell.angle_beta   90.00
_cell.angle_gamma   90.00
#
_symmetry.space_group_name_H-M   'P 1'
#
loop_
_entity.id
_entity.type
_entity.pdbx_description
1 polymer ?
#
loop_
_entity_poly.entity_id
_entity_poly.type
_entity_poly.pdbx_seq_one_letter_code
_entity_poly.pdbx_strand_id
1 'polypeptide(L)'
;MSTSAELAMLVLGAFVLGAAHRSRDELMRLHRWRLLFAAYMAVLLGWVATTLEGLVDATWLNTLEHAAYAVGGICVALWCWRAPEVLQREGS
;
A
#
# COMPACT_ATOMS: atom_id res chain seq x y z
N MET A 1 -2.19 7.63 19.07
CA MET A 1 -2.61 8.59 18.02
C MET A 1 -4.02 9.06 18.34
N SER A 2 -4.52 10.15 17.74
CA SER A 2 -5.94 10.50 17.87
C SER A 2 -6.75 9.63 16.89
N THR A 3 -7.84 9.01 17.35
CA THR A 3 -8.74 8.16 16.54
C THR A 3 -9.21 8.83 15.24
N SER A 4 -9.30 10.16 15.24
CA SER A 4 -9.61 10.97 14.06
C SER A 4 -8.58 10.84 12.93
N ALA A 5 -7.29 10.69 13.26
CA ALA A 5 -6.22 10.56 12.28
C ALA A 5 -6.23 9.17 11.63
N GLU A 6 -6.48 8.12 12.41
CA GLU A 6 -6.59 6.73 11.94
C GLU A 6 -7.76 6.59 10.96
N LEU A 7 -8.93 7.13 11.31
CA LEU A 7 -10.10 7.16 10.42
C LEU A 7 -9.84 7.99 9.16
N ALA A 8 -9.15 9.12 9.27
CA ALA A 8 -8.78 9.93 8.11
C ALA A 8 -7.87 9.16 7.15
N MET A 9 -6.88 8.42 7.67
CA MET A 9 -6.01 7.57 6.84
C MET A 9 -6.78 6.43 6.18
N LEU A 10 -7.72 5.79 6.88
CA LEU A 10 -8.59 4.77 6.27
C LEU A 10 -9.47 5.32 5.15
N VAL A 11 -10.11 6.48 5.37
CA VAL A 11 -10.95 7.14 4.35
C VAL A 11 -10.10 7.54 3.14
N LEU A 12 -8.91 8.10 3.38
CA LEU A 12 -7.96 8.43 2.32
C LEU A 12 -7.53 7.17 1.56
N GLY A 13 -7.24 6.09 2.28
CA GLY A 13 -6.97 4.78 1.71
C GLY A 13 -8.10 4.33 0.80
N ALA A 14 -9.33 4.24 1.31
CA ALA A 14 -10.48 3.83 0.51
C ALA A 14 -10.71 4.72 -0.72
N PHE A 15 -10.49 6.04 -0.59
CA PHE A 15 -10.55 6.98 -1.72
C PHE A 15 -9.50 6.64 -2.79
N VAL A 16 -8.25 6.40 -2.39
CA VAL A 16 -7.18 5.97 -3.30
C VAL A 16 -7.53 4.65 -3.97
N LEU A 17 -8.13 3.69 -3.27
CA LEU A 17 -8.59 2.43 -3.87
C LEU A 17 -9.68 2.67 -4.93
N GLY A 18 -10.64 3.55 -4.63
CA GLY A 18 -11.67 3.94 -5.59
C GLY A 18 -11.11 4.65 -6.82
N ALA A 19 -10.18 5.58 -6.62
CA ALA A 19 -9.46 6.24 -7.70
C ALA A 19 -8.63 5.25 -8.53
N ALA A 20 -7.94 4.32 -7.86
CA ALA A 20 -7.16 3.28 -8.51
C ALA A 20 -8.03 2.32 -9.34
N HIS A 21 -9.24 2.00 -8.86
CA HIS A 21 -10.20 1.22 -9.62
C HIS A 21 -10.72 1.97 -10.86
N ARG A 22 -10.89 3.29 -10.77
CA ARG A 22 -11.30 4.14 -11.90
C ARG A 22 -10.20 4.32 -12.94
N SER A 23 -8.96 4.53 -12.50
CA SER A 23 -7.76 4.64 -13.35
C SER A 23 -7.05 3.30 -13.53
N ARG A 24 -7.76 2.16 -13.43
CA ARG A 24 -7.16 0.83 -13.48
C ARG A 24 -6.35 0.62 -14.76
N ASP A 25 -6.86 1.11 -15.89
CA ASP A 25 -6.24 0.90 -17.20
C ASP A 25 -4.92 1.67 -17.31
N GLU A 26 -4.83 2.85 -16.69
CA GLU A 26 -3.60 3.65 -16.59
C GLU A 26 -2.61 3.03 -15.61
N LEU A 27 -3.10 2.55 -14.46
CA LEU A 27 -2.29 1.84 -13.46
C LEU A 27 -1.68 0.57 -14.04
N MET A 28 -2.43 -0.19 -14.85
CA MET A 28 -1.94 -1.40 -15.50
C MET A 28 -0.83 -1.12 -16.53
N ARG A 29 -0.73 0.12 -17.03
CA ARG A 29 0.39 0.55 -17.89
C ARG A 29 1.67 0.83 -17.11
N LEU A 30 1.59 1.02 -15.80
CA LEU A 30 2.80 1.14 -14.98
C LEU A 30 3.56 -0.18 -14.99
N HIS A 31 4.88 -0.07 -15.08
CA HIS A 31 5.73 -1.24 -15.00
C HIS A 31 5.50 -1.98 -13.69
N ARG A 32 5.26 -3.30 -13.77
CA ARG A 32 5.03 -4.16 -12.60
C ARG A 32 4.01 -3.56 -11.62
N TRP A 33 2.91 -3.01 -12.15
CA TRP A 33 1.81 -2.45 -11.35
C TRP A 33 1.32 -3.37 -10.23
N ARG A 34 1.43 -4.69 -10.40
CA ARG A 34 1.10 -5.70 -9.39
C ARG A 34 1.92 -5.56 -8.10
N LEU A 35 3.20 -5.18 -8.18
CA LEU A 35 4.04 -4.90 -7.00
C LEU A 35 3.59 -3.63 -6.30
N LEU A 36 3.29 -2.58 -7.06
CA LEU A 36 2.80 -1.31 -6.51
C LEU A 36 1.44 -1.48 -5.85
N PHE A 37 0.55 -2.25 -6.48
CA PHE A 37 -0.76 -2.60 -5.92
C PHE A 37 -0.64 -3.48 -4.68
N ALA A 38 0.26 -4.47 -4.68
CA ALA A 38 0.53 -5.29 -3.48
C ALA A 38 1.09 -4.44 -2.32
N ALA A 39 2.00 -3.51 -2.61
CA ALA A 39 2.51 -2.55 -1.63
C ALA A 39 1.37 -1.72 -1.02
N TYR A 40 0.52 -1.16 -1.87
CA TYR A 40 -0.63 -0.36 -1.44
C TYR A 40 -1.63 -1.18 -0.61
N MET A 41 -1.95 -2.42 -1.00
CA MET A 41 -2.80 -3.32 -0.24
C MET A 41 -2.20 -3.67 1.13
N ALA A 42 -0.88 -3.86 1.22
CA ALA A 42 -0.21 -4.10 2.49
C ALA A 42 -0.32 -2.88 3.42
N VAL A 43 -0.10 -1.67 2.91
CA VAL A 43 -0.27 -0.44 3.72
C VAL A 43 -1.72 -0.26 4.17
N LEU A 44 -2.70 -0.50 3.29
CA LEU A 44 -4.12 -0.42 3.63
C LEU A 44 -4.49 -1.43 4.72
N LEU A 45 -3.96 -2.65 4.65
CA LEU A 45 -4.14 -3.66 5.70
C LEU A 45 -3.53 -3.21 7.03
N GLY A 46 -2.37 -2.54 7.01
CA GLY A 46 -1.77 -1.91 8.18
C GLY A 46 -2.72 -0.89 8.83
N TRP A 47 -3.30 0.02 8.05
CA TRP A 47 -4.25 1.01 8.58
C TRP A 47 -5.54 0.40 9.13
N VAL A 48 -6.03 -0.68 8.52
CA VAL A 48 -7.15 -1.46 9.08
C VAL A 48 -6.75 -2.06 10.42
N ALA A 49 -5.54 -2.64 10.53
CA ALA A 49 -5.05 -3.22 11.78
C ALA A 49 -4.94 -2.17 12.90
N THR A 50 -4.36 -0.99 12.63
CA THR A 50 -4.27 0.12 13.59
C THR A 50 -5.65 0.60 14.05
N THR A 51 -6.61 0.70 13.13
CA THR A 51 -7.96 1.14 13.49
C THR A 51 -8.67 0.10 14.36
N LEU A 52 -8.44 -1.19 14.09
CA LEU A 52 -8.96 -2.29 14.91
C LEU A 52 -8.21 -2.42 16.24
N GLU A 53 -6.97 -1.95 16.33
CA GLU A 53 -6.16 -1.95 17.56
C GLU A 53 -6.88 -1.21 18.68
N GLY A 54 -7.55 -0.10 18.33
CA GLY A 54 -8.40 0.65 19.26
C GLY A 54 -9.64 -0.10 19.77
N LEU A 55 -9.97 -1.27 19.21
CA LEU A 55 -11.16 -2.06 19.52
C LEU A 55 -10.86 -3.47 20.07
N VAL A 56 -9.66 -4.02 19.83
CA VAL A 56 -9.29 -5.44 20.09
C VAL A 56 -7.90 -5.50 20.76
N ASP A 57 -7.34 -6.70 20.94
CA ASP A 57 -5.99 -6.91 21.47
C ASP A 57 -4.92 -6.16 20.67
N ALA A 58 -4.34 -5.17 21.34
CA ALA A 58 -3.38 -4.25 20.75
C ALA A 58 -2.07 -4.94 20.31
N THR A 59 -1.66 -6.03 20.95
CA THR A 59 -0.33 -6.63 20.74
C THR A 59 -0.24 -7.32 19.38
N TRP A 60 -1.27 -8.11 19.05
CA TRP A 60 -1.33 -8.82 17.77
C TRP A 60 -1.54 -7.86 16.60
N LEU A 61 -2.42 -6.88 16.76
CA LEU A 61 -2.72 -5.91 15.71
C LEU A 61 -1.55 -4.96 15.44
N ASN A 62 -0.85 -4.53 16.47
CA ASN A 62 0.39 -3.76 16.34
C ASN A 62 1.48 -4.56 15.58
N THR A 63 1.60 -5.86 15.86
CA THR A 63 2.55 -6.73 15.13
C THR A 63 2.16 -6.86 13.66
N LEU A 64 0.86 -7.04 13.38
CA LEU A 64 0.34 -7.13 12.03
C LEU A 64 0.54 -5.83 11.25
N GLU A 65 0.31 -4.68 11.88
CA GLU A 65 0.57 -3.35 11.30
C GLU A 65 2.02 -3.22 10.85
N HIS A 66 2.98 -3.48 11.76
CA HIS A 66 4.40 -3.37 11.46
C HIS A 66 4.82 -4.33 10.34
N ALA A 67 4.32 -5.57 10.37
CA ALA A 67 4.57 -6.54 9.31
C ALA A 67 4.00 -6.05 7.96
N ALA A 68 2.80 -5.47 7.96
CA ALA A 68 2.14 -4.97 6.76
C ALA A 68 2.92 -3.79 6.15
N TYR A 69 3.41 -2.85 6.98
CA TYR A 69 4.28 -1.77 6.49
C TYR A 69 5.64 -2.27 6.00
N ALA A 70 6.24 -3.26 6.66
CA ALA A 70 7.49 -3.85 6.19
C ALA A 70 7.33 -4.51 4.81
N VAL A 71 6.27 -5.31 4.64
CA VAL A 71 5.93 -5.92 3.34
C VAL A 71 5.66 -4.85 2.28
N GLY A 72 4.89 -3.80 2.63
CA GLY A 72 4.65 -2.67 1.74
C GLY A 72 5.93 -1.99 1.28
N GLY A 73 6.83 -1.70 2.21
CA GLY A 73 8.14 -1.10 1.94
C GLY A 73 9.02 -1.99 1.05
N ILE A 74 9.06 -3.29 1.29
CA ILE A 74 9.79 -4.26 0.45
C ILE A 74 9.22 -4.27 -0.97
N CYS A 75 7.89 -4.28 -1.13
CA CYS A 75 7.25 -4.25 -2.44
C CYS A 75 7.59 -2.96 -3.22
N VAL A 76 7.57 -1.80 -2.56
CA VAL A 76 7.99 -0.52 -3.18
C VAL A 76 9.47 -0.55 -3.54
N ALA A 77 10.35 -1.03 -2.65
CA ALA A 77 11.78 -1.12 -2.91
C ALA A 77 12.08 -2.02 -4.12
N LEU A 78 11.42 -3.19 -4.22
CA LEU A 78 11.52 -4.10 -5.35
C LEU A 78 10.97 -3.51 -6.65
N TRP A 79 9.95 -2.67 -6.57
CA TRP A 79 9.40 -1.94 -7.71
C TRP A 79 10.39 -0.88 -8.20
N CYS A 80 10.93 -0.03 -7.31
CA CYS A 80 11.92 0.98 -7.63
C CYS A 80 13.21 0.39 -8.20
N TRP A 81 13.72 -0.70 -7.61
CA TRP A 81 14.95 -1.37 -8.07
C TRP A 81 14.87 -1.84 -9.52
N ARG A 82 13.66 -2.16 -9.99
CA ARG A 82 13.43 -2.68 -11.34
C ARG A 82 12.86 -1.67 -12.32
N ALA A 83 12.57 -0.46 -11.88
CA ALA A 83 12.19 0.64 -12.78
C ALA A 83 13.27 0.94 -13.85
N PRO A 84 14.59 0.90 -13.55
CA PRO A 84 15.63 1.14 -14.56
C PRO A 84 15.66 0.11 -15.70
N GLU A 85 15.27 -1.15 -15.45
CA GLU A 85 15.23 -2.23 -16.47
C GLU A 85 14.27 -1.89 -17.63
N VAL A 86 13.26 -1.05 -17.37
CA VAL A 86 12.26 -0.62 -18.35
C VAL A 86 12.80 0.48 -19.24
N LEU A 87 13.41 1.49 -18.62
CA LEU A 87 13.94 2.66 -19.33
C LEU A 87 15.03 2.27 -20.32
N GLN A 88 15.78 1.20 -20.04
CA GLN A 88 16.79 0.67 -20.96
C GLN A 88 16.21 -0.15 -22.13
N ARG A 89 15.00 -0.72 -22.01
CA ARG A 89 14.36 -1.51 -23.08
C ARG A 89 13.57 -0.68 -24.08
N GLU A 90 13.07 0.49 -23.68
CA GLU A 90 12.37 1.41 -24.59
C GLU A 90 13.32 2.30 -25.40
N GLY A 91 14.63 2.27 -25.09
CA GLY A 91 15.67 3.06 -25.75
C GLY A 91 16.60 2.31 -26.71
N SER A 92 16.36 1.02 -27.01
CA SER A 92 17.12 0.21 -27.99
C SER A 92 16.24 -0.23 -29.15
#